data_AF-A0A0M2SYV4-F1
#
_entry.id   AF-A0A0M2SYV4-F1
#
_cell.length_a   1.000
_cell.length_b   1.000
_cell.length_c   1.000
_cell.angle_alpha   90.00
_cell.angle_beta   90.00
_cell.angle_gamma   90.00
#
_symmetry.space_group_name_H-M   'P 1'
#
loop_
_entity.id
_entity.type
_entity.pdbx_description
1 polymer ?
#
loop_
_entity_poly.entity_id
_entity_poly.type
_entity_poly.pdbx_seq_one_letter_code
_entity_poly.pdbx_strand_id
1 'polypeptide(L)'
;MNEPNRNVGVLERPVEGELVLIKAIPPEAKAEMEPEDFFYLKGFENKKGTITEVIESHTGICSYRVDFNESLFGYFYEGDFFCISNGN
;
A
#
# COMPACT_ATOMS: atom_id res chain seq x y z
N MET A 1 19.07 7.11 35.73
CA MET A 1 19.72 6.06 34.90
C MET A 1 19.28 6.32 33.48
N ASN A 2 20.23 6.56 32.58
CA ASN A 2 20.02 6.86 31.17
C ASN A 2 19.86 5.56 30.38
N GLU A 3 18.83 5.46 29.55
CA GLU A 3 18.90 4.76 28.26
C GLU A 3 18.17 5.59 27.19
N PRO A 4 18.66 5.58 25.94
CA PRO A 4 18.65 6.74 25.09
C PRO A 4 17.46 6.79 24.12
N ASN A 5 17.07 8.02 23.81
CA ASN A 5 16.45 8.45 22.57
C ASN A 5 16.82 7.54 21.38
N ARG A 6 15.88 6.70 20.95
CA ARG A 6 15.87 6.11 19.61
C ARG A 6 14.68 6.72 18.85
N ASN A 7 14.87 7.97 18.42
CA ASN A 7 14.32 8.46 17.16
C ASN A 7 14.84 7.56 16.04
N VAL A 8 14.19 6.42 15.84
CA VAL A 8 14.29 5.65 14.61
C VAL A 8 13.05 6.07 13.83
N GLY A 9 13.15 7.17 13.09
CA GLY A 9 12.13 7.64 12.16
C GLY A 9 12.01 6.67 11.00
N VAL A 10 11.45 5.49 11.26
CA VAL A 10 11.26 4.43 10.27
C VAL A 10 9.77 4.35 10.01
N LEU A 11 9.41 4.98 8.88
CA LEU A 11 8.22 4.76 8.07
C LEU A 11 6.94 4.60 8.89
N GLU A 12 6.23 5.70 9.13
CA GLU A 12 4.84 5.62 9.53
C GLU A 12 4.14 4.66 8.56
N ARG A 13 3.71 3.49 9.06
CA ARG A 13 2.93 2.55 8.26
C ARG A 13 1.73 3.34 7.72
N PRO A 14 1.32 3.07 6.47
CA PRO A 14 0.13 3.71 5.92
C PRO A 14 -1.05 3.55 6.88
N VAL A 15 -1.77 4.63 7.17
CA VAL A 15 -2.93 4.60 8.07
C VAL A 15 -4.22 4.91 7.31
N GLU A 16 -5.35 4.57 7.94
CA GLU A 16 -6.67 4.92 7.44
C GLU A 16 -6.78 6.44 7.21
N GLY A 17 -7.32 6.83 6.05
CA GLY A 17 -7.43 8.21 5.60
C GLY A 17 -6.27 8.69 4.72
N GLU A 18 -5.17 7.94 4.61
CA GLU A 18 -4.07 8.32 3.71
C GLU A 18 -4.40 8.08 2.24
N LEU A 19 -3.92 9.00 1.39
CA LEU A 19 -3.98 8.86 -0.07
C LEU A 19 -2.80 8.02 -0.55
N VAL A 20 -3.09 7.06 -1.41
CA VAL A 20 -2.08 6.17 -2.01
C VAL A 20 -2.24 6.10 -3.52
N LEU A 21 -1.14 5.79 -4.20
CA LEU A 21 -1.09 5.51 -5.63
C LEU A 21 -0.63 4.06 -5.85
N ILE A 22 -1.43 3.26 -6.53
CA ILE A 22 -1.04 1.89 -6.89
C ILE A 22 0.08 1.92 -7.92
N LYS A 23 1.10 1.09 -7.70
CA LYS A 23 2.28 1.00 -8.54
C LYS A 23 1.91 0.58 -9.96
N ALA A 24 2.57 1.20 -10.93
CA ALA A 24 2.56 0.70 -12.30
C ALA A 24 3.35 -0.61 -12.35
N ILE A 25 2.72 -1.68 -12.84
CA ILE A 25 3.42 -2.96 -13.01
C ILE A 25 4.07 -2.96 -14.39
N PRO A 26 5.41 -2.93 -14.47
CA PRO A 26 6.10 -2.89 -15.74
C PRO A 26 5.99 -4.26 -16.46
N PRO A 27 6.10 -4.31 -17.80
CA PRO A 27 5.95 -5.55 -18.56
C PRO A 27 6.89 -6.68 -18.12
N GLU A 28 8.10 -6.34 -17.67
CA GLU A 28 9.11 -7.27 -17.17
C GLU A 28 8.71 -7.99 -15.88
N ALA A 29 7.94 -7.34 -15.00
CA ALA A 29 7.48 -7.93 -13.74
C ALA A 29 6.52 -9.10 -13.95
N LYS A 30 5.93 -9.23 -15.14
CA LYS A 30 5.09 -10.39 -15.52
C LYS A 30 5.82 -11.73 -15.41
N ALA A 31 7.15 -11.75 -15.57
CA ALA A 31 7.94 -12.96 -15.46
C ALA A 31 8.29 -13.34 -14.00
N GLU A 32 8.19 -12.39 -13.07
CA GLU A 32 8.58 -12.54 -11.66
C GLU A 32 7.37 -12.62 -10.71
N MET A 33 6.17 -12.23 -11.18
CA MET A 33 4.92 -12.28 -10.42
C MET A 33 4.02 -13.43 -10.87
N GLU A 34 3.22 -13.94 -9.94
CA GLU A 34 2.15 -14.87 -10.27
C GLU A 34 1.15 -14.19 -11.24
N PRO A 35 0.61 -14.91 -12.24
CA PRO A 35 -0.29 -14.33 -13.22
C PRO A 35 -1.51 -13.67 -12.58
N GLU A 36 -2.05 -14.27 -11.52
CA GLU A 36 -3.23 -13.80 -10.80
C GLU A 36 -2.99 -12.43 -10.15
N ASP A 37 -1.87 -12.27 -9.43
CA ASP A 37 -1.46 -11.00 -8.84
C ASP A 37 -1.18 -9.94 -9.91
N PHE A 38 -0.53 -10.34 -11.01
CA PHE A 38 -0.29 -9.44 -12.14
C PHE A 38 -1.61 -8.89 -12.71
N PHE A 39 -2.57 -9.75 -13.05
CA PHE A 39 -3.84 -9.30 -13.62
C PHE A 39 -4.66 -8.45 -12.63
N TYR A 40 -4.60 -8.78 -11.34
CA TYR A 40 -5.25 -8.01 -10.29
C TYR A 40 -4.66 -6.59 -10.21
N LEU A 41 -3.36 -6.46 -9.96
CA LEU A 41 -2.68 -5.17 -9.80
C LEU A 41 -2.76 -4.33 -11.08
N LYS A 42 -2.69 -4.96 -12.27
CA LYS A 42 -2.82 -4.26 -13.55
C LYS A 42 -4.16 -3.55 -13.71
N GLY A 43 -5.23 -4.07 -13.11
CA GLY A 43 -6.55 -3.41 -13.11
C GLY A 43 -6.59 -2.10 -12.32
N PHE A 44 -5.66 -1.92 -11.38
CA PHE A 44 -5.60 -0.77 -10.48
C PHE A 44 -4.35 0.09 -10.67
N GLU A 45 -3.47 -0.28 -11.59
CA GLU A 45 -2.21 0.43 -11.82
C GLU A 45 -2.44 1.94 -12.09
N ASN A 46 -1.58 2.79 -11.54
CA ASN A 46 -1.69 4.25 -11.65
C ASN A 46 -3.00 4.85 -11.12
N LYS A 47 -3.82 4.09 -10.38
CA LYS A 47 -5.00 4.65 -9.71
C LYS A 47 -4.64 5.18 -8.34
N LYS A 48 -5.25 6.31 -8.01
CA LYS A 48 -5.19 6.92 -6.67
C LYS A 48 -6.42 6.52 -5.89
N GLY A 49 -6.22 6.13 -4.64
CA GLY A 49 -7.31 5.83 -3.73
C GLY A 49 -6.94 6.21 -2.29
N THR A 50 -7.88 6.01 -1.38
CA THR A 50 -7.72 6.31 0.03
C THR A 50 -7.73 5.00 0.80
N ILE A 51 -6.82 4.85 1.77
CA ILE A 51 -6.86 3.71 2.68
C ILE A 51 -8.10 3.87 3.56
N THR A 52 -9.01 2.92 3.50
CA THR A 52 -10.24 2.89 4.30
C THR A 52 -10.18 1.87 5.42
N GLU A 53 -9.24 0.93 5.37
CA GLU A 53 -9.08 -0.13 6.36
C GLU A 53 -7.64 -0.66 6.35
N VAL A 54 -7.10 -0.95 7.53
CA VAL A 54 -5.78 -1.60 7.72
C VAL A 54 -5.99 -2.92 8.45
N ILE A 55 -5.59 -4.02 7.81
CA ILE A 55 -5.76 -5.38 8.31
C ILE A 55 -4.39 -5.95 8.63
N GLU A 56 -4.05 -6.05 9.92
CA GLU A 56 -2.82 -6.67 10.36
C GLU A 56 -3.03 -8.18 10.59
N SER A 57 -2.25 -9.00 9.88
CA SER A 57 -2.25 -10.45 10.07
C SER A 57 -1.39 -10.85 11.28
N HIS A 58 -1.67 -12.00 11.87
CA HIS A 58 -0.88 -12.57 12.98
C HIS A 58 0.61 -12.79 12.66
N THR A 59 0.98 -12.80 11.38
CA THR A 59 2.34 -12.90 10.87
C THR A 59 3.08 -11.56 10.81
N GLY A 60 2.41 -10.45 11.13
CA GLY A 60 2.94 -9.08 11.05
C GLY A 60 2.86 -8.46 9.64
N ILE A 61 2.24 -9.15 8.68
CA ILE A 61 1.96 -8.62 7.34
C ILE A 61 0.66 -7.81 7.38
N CYS A 62 0.72 -6.56 6.92
CA CYS A 62 -0.45 -5.71 6.80
C CYS A 62 -1.00 -5.71 5.37
N SER A 63 -2.32 -5.81 5.27
CA SER A 63 -3.09 -5.61 4.04
C SER A 63 -3.91 -4.33 4.19
N TYR A 64 -4.00 -3.55 3.12
CA TYR A 64 -4.63 -2.23 3.12
C TYR A 64 -5.78 -2.23 2.13
N ARG A 65 -6.98 -1.89 2.61
CA ARG A 65 -8.12 -1.64 1.73
C ARG A 65 -8.00 -0.23 1.18
N VAL A 66 -7.95 -0.11 -0.14
CA VAL A 66 -7.87 1.16 -0.85
C VAL A 66 -9.15 1.36 -1.65
N ASP A 67 -9.91 2.40 -1.30
CA ASP A 67 -11.10 2.80 -2.04
C ASP A 67 -10.71 3.84 -3.10
N PHE A 68 -11.02 3.55 -4.36
CA PHE A 68 -10.76 4.41 -5.51
C PHE A 68 -11.96 5.29 -5.87
N ASN A 69 -13.16 4.80 -5.59
CA ASN A 69 -14.43 5.51 -5.73
C ASN A 69 -15.53 4.81 -4.89
N GLU A 70 -16.77 5.30 -4.94
CA GLU A 70 -17.91 4.78 -4.16
C GLU A 70 -18.28 3.31 -4.42
N SER A 71 -17.73 2.67 -5.45
CA SER A 71 -18.04 1.27 -5.82
C SER A 71 -16.83 0.44 -6.23
N LEU A 72 -15.63 1.00 -6.14
CA LEU A 72 -14.38 0.35 -6.55
C LEU A 72 -13.37 0.46 -5.42
N PHE A 73 -13.03 -0.68 -4.85
CA PHE A 73 -11.98 -0.84 -3.86
C PHE A 73 -11.13 -2.06 -4.20
N GLY A 74 -9.93 -2.10 -3.65
CA GLY A 74 -9.05 -3.25 -3.71
C GLY A 74 -8.28 -3.43 -2.41
N TYR A 75 -7.67 -4.60 -2.24
CA TYR A 75 -6.78 -4.89 -1.13
C TYR A 75 -5.37 -5.00 -1.65
N PHE A 76 -4.44 -4.32 -0.99
CA PHE A 76 -3.07 -4.18 -1.44
C PHE A 76 -2.12 -4.36 -0.27
N TYR A 77 -0.93 -4.88 -0.52
CA TYR A 77 0.14 -4.90 0.47
C TYR A 77 0.93 -3.58 0.41
N GLU A 78 1.70 -3.30 1.46
CA GLU A 78 2.57 -2.11 1.53
C GLU A 78 3.51 -1.99 0.32
N GLY A 79 3.87 -3.12 -0.29
CA GLY A 79 4.71 -3.20 -1.48
C GLY A 79 4.03 -2.79 -2.79
N ASP A 80 2.70 -2.69 -2.84
CA ASP A 80 1.93 -2.53 -4.08
C ASP A 80 1.56 -1.07 -4.39
N PHE A 81 1.80 -0.15 -3.46
CA PHE A 81 1.44 1.26 -3.60
C PHE A 81 2.50 2.20 -3.03
N PHE A 82 2.32 3.49 -3.27
CA PHE A 82 3.08 4.57 -2.66
C PHE A 82 2.14 5.50 -1.90
N CYS A 83 2.47 5.85 -0.65
CA CYS A 83 1.77 6.92 0.06
C CYS A 83 2.06 8.26 -0.61
N ILE A 84 0.99 9.00 -0.89
CA ILE A 84 1.06 10.39 -1.33
C ILE A 84 0.91 11.23 -0.06
N SER A 85 2.02 11.46 0.65
CA SER A 85 2.02 12.45 1.72
C SER A 85 1.75 13.81 1.08
N ASN A 86 0.66 14.47 1.48
CA ASN A 86 0.48 15.90 1.21
C ASN A 86 1.52 16.65 2.04
N GLY A 87 2.72 16.82 1.47
CA GLY A 87 3.70 17.77 1.96
C GLY A 87 3.09 19.17 1.88
N ASN A 88 2.76 19.71 3.05
CA ASN A 88 2.35 21.10 3.24
C ASN A 88 3.61 21.98 3.33
#